data_AF-A0A453RSP2-F1
#
_entry.id   AF-A0A453RSP2-F1
#
_cell.length_a   1.000
_cell.length_b   1.000
_cell.length_c   1.000
_cell.angle_alpha   90.00
_cell.angle_beta   90.00
_cell.angle_gamma   90.00
#
_symmetry.space_group_name_H-M   'P 1'
#
loop_
_entity.id
_entity.type
_entity.pdbx_description
1 polymer ?
#
loop_
_entity_poly.entity_id
_entity_poly.type
_entity_poly.pdbx_seq_one_letter_code
_entity_poly.pdbx_strand_id
1 'polypeptide(L)' 'GVQEEFDGYEVSKLNRVFITLQTCMVEVMKNGGANKYKIPHMNKDRLERLQLLPPRISVPPEVYAMALEMLGR' A
#
# COMPACT_ATOMS: atom_id res chain seq x y z
N GLY A 1 6.76 2.88 28.33
CA GLY A 1 7.64 1.71 28.03
C GLY A 1 7.27 1.10 26.68
N VAL A 2 8.07 0.21 26.10
CA VAL A 2 7.80 -0.37 24.76
C VAL A 2 6.40 -1.01 24.67
N GLN A 3 5.99 -1.74 25.71
CA GLN A 3 4.68 -2.39 25.76
C GLN A 3 3.53 -1.37 25.79
N GLU A 4 3.63 -0.33 26.64
CA GLU A 4 2.62 0.73 26.75
C GLU A 4 2.42 1.49 25.42
N GLU A 5 3.51 1.75 24.70
CA GLU A 5 3.45 2.40 23.37
C GLU A 5 2.81 1.51 22.32
N PHE A 6 3.07 0.19 22.37
CA PHE A 6 2.44 -0.77 21.47
C PHE A 6 0.94 -0.88 21.73
N ASP A 7 0.54 -1.02 23.00
CA ASP A 7 -0.86 -1.17 23.39
C ASP A 7 -1.67 0.13 23.16
N GLY A 8 -1.01 1.28 23.31
CA GLY A 8 -1.59 2.60 23.03
C GLY A 8 -1.61 2.98 21.55
N TYR A 9 -1.06 2.16 20.65
CA TYR A 9 -0.96 2.53 19.25
C TYR A 9 -2.29 2.39 18.51
N GLU A 10 -2.70 3.46 17.83
CA GLU A 10 -3.93 3.50 17.05
C GLU A 10 -3.90 2.53 15.85
N VAL A 11 -4.74 1.49 15.90
CA VAL A 11 -4.86 0.48 14.82
C VAL A 11 -5.21 1.12 13.46
N SER A 12 -6.01 2.18 13.47
CA SER A 12 -6.32 2.97 12.26
C SER A 12 -5.07 3.52 11.58
N LYS A 13 -4.09 4.01 12.36
CA LYS A 13 -2.80 4.48 11.82
C LYS A 13 -2.01 3.33 11.19
N LEU A 14 -1.99 2.15 11.83
CA LEU A 14 -1.36 0.96 11.24
C LEU A 14 -1.99 0.62 9.90
N ASN A 15 -3.32 0.58 9.82
CA ASN A 15 -4.02 0.30 8.57
C ASN A 15 -3.64 1.30 7.46
N ARG A 16 -3.61 2.61 7.77
CA ARG A 16 -3.18 3.65 6.81
C ARG A 16 -1.74 3.45 6.32
N VAL A 17 -0.82 3.00 7.19
CA VAL A 17 0.57 2.67 6.83
C VAL A 17 0.62 1.44 5.93
N PHE A 18 -0.08 0.36 6.28
CA PHE A 18 -0.16 -0.86 5.47
C PHE A 18 -0.73 -0.61 4.08
N ILE A 19 -1.78 0.21 3.96
CA ILE A 19 -2.34 0.59 2.66
C ILE A 19 -1.32 1.37 1.83
N THR A 20 -0.56 2.27 2.45
CA THR A 20 0.52 3.01 1.76
C THR A 20 1.59 2.05 1.23
N LEU A 21 2.02 1.09 2.05
CA LEU A 21 2.99 0.09 1.63
C LEU A 21 2.49 -0.71 0.41
N GLN A 22 1.24 -1.15 0.43
CA GLN A 22 0.64 -1.88 -0.70
C GLN A 22 0.60 -1.03 -1.97
N THR A 23 0.26 0.27 -1.87
CA THR A 23 0.32 1.16 -3.04
C THR A 23 1.74 1.34 -3.57
N CYS A 24 2.75 1.42 -2.70
CA CYS A 24 4.15 1.48 -3.11
C CYS A 24 4.58 0.18 -3.81
N MET A 25 4.17 -0.99 -3.33
CA MET A 25 4.47 -2.27 -3.98
C MET A 25 3.92 -2.34 -5.41
N VAL A 26 2.72 -1.80 -5.64
CA VAL A 26 2.15 -1.68 -7.00
C VAL A 26 3.03 -0.81 -7.89
N GLU A 27 3.53 0.32 -7.38
CA GLU A 27 4.43 1.20 -8.14
C GLU A 27 5.81 0.57 -8.38
N VAL A 28 6.35 -0.18 -7.41
CA VAL A 28 7.59 -0.96 -7.59
C VAL A 28 7.44 -1.92 -8.77
N MET A 29 6.34 -2.69 -8.81
CA MET A 29 6.09 -3.64 -9.90
C MET A 29 5.94 -2.94 -11.26
N LYS A 30 5.23 -1.80 -11.32
CA LYS A 30 5.12 -0.98 -12.54
C LYS A 30 6.47 -0.44 -13.03
N ASN A 31 7.40 -0.16 -12.12
CA ASN A 31 8.74 0.35 -12.45
C ASN A 31 9.78 -0.77 -12.52
N GLY A 32 9.35 -2.01 -12.74
CA GLY A 32 10.24 -3.16 -12.91
C GLY A 32 11.16 -3.44 -11.74
N GLY A 33 10.66 -3.26 -10.51
CA GLY A 33 11.42 -3.47 -9.28
C GLY A 33 12.23 -2.24 -8.84
N ALA A 34 12.23 -1.15 -9.60
CA ALA A 34 12.94 0.07 -9.24
C ALA A 34 12.20 0.88 -8.17
N ASN A 35 12.96 1.69 -7.43
CA ASN A 35 12.44 2.55 -6.36
C ASN A 35 12.16 3.99 -6.78
N LYS A 36 12.32 4.29 -8.07
CA LYS A 36 12.12 5.64 -8.61
C LYS A 36 10.66 5.86 -8.98
N TYR A 37 9.80 5.95 -7.97
CA TYR A 37 8.38 6.26 -8.13
C TYR A 37 7.93 7.37 -7.18
N LYS A 38 6.83 8.04 -7.52
CA LYS A 38 6.16 8.96 -6.61
C LYS A 38 5.31 8.14 -5.63
N ILE A 39 5.34 8.49 -4.35
CA ILE A 39 4.49 7.86 -3.35
C ILE A 39 3.01 8.11 -3.74
N PRO A 40 2.18 7.06 -3.89
CA PRO A 40 0.76 7.25 -4.18
C PRO A 40 0.01 7.86 -3.00
N HIS A 41 -0.71 8.96 -3.25
CA HIS A 41 -1.58 9.59 -2.26
C HIS A 41 -3.05 9.31 -2.60
N MET A 42 -3.82 8.79 -1.64
CA MET A 42 -5.23 8.43 -1.83
C MET A 42 -6.19 9.02 -0.77
N ASN A 43 -5.76 10.04 -0.02
CA ASN A 43 -6.57 10.71 1.00
C ASN A 43 -7.19 9.73 2.03
N LYS A 44 -6.36 8.82 2.57
CA LYS A 44 -6.77 7.73 3.48
C LYS A 44 -7.63 8.22 4.64
N ASP A 45 -7.24 9.34 5.26
CA ASP A 45 -7.98 9.97 6.35
C ASP A 45 -9.41 10.35 5.98
N ARG A 46 -9.62 10.86 4.76
CA ARG A 46 -10.95 11.20 4.26
C ARG A 46 -11.75 9.94 3.96
N LEU A 47 -11.14 8.96 3.31
CA LEU A 47 -11.81 7.69 2.97
C LEU A 47 -12.23 6.93 4.24
N GLU A 48 -11.40 6.93 5.28
CA GLU A 48 -11.71 6.26 6.54
C GLU A 48 -12.88 6.94 7.26
N ARG A 49 -12.91 8.28 7.30
CA ARG A 49 -14.07 9.03 7.83
C ARG A 49 -15.37 8.72 7.10
N LEU A 50 -15.30 8.41 5.81
CA LEU A 50 -16.45 8.04 4.99
C LEU A 50 -16.76 6.53 5.03
N GLN A 51 -15.99 5.72 5.77
CA GLN A 51 -16.08 4.25 5.76
C GLN A 51 -15.88 3.64 4.36
N LEU A 52 -15.09 4.30 3.53
CA LEU A 52 -14.76 3.91 2.15
C LEU A 52 -13.29 3.54 1.97
N LEU A 53 -12.47 3.56 3.02
CA LEU A 53 -11.07 3.13 2.95
C LEU A 53 -11.05 1.62 2.77
N PRO A 54 -10.53 1.08 1.65
CA PRO A 54 -10.45 -0.35 1.47
C PRO A 54 -9.48 -0.96 2.51
N PRO A 55 -9.75 -2.18 3.01
CA PRO A 55 -8.86 -2.87 3.95
C PRO A 55 -7.57 -3.39 3.27
N ARG A 56 -7.53 -3.42 1.93
CA ARG A 56 -6.37 -3.80 1.11
C ARG A 56 -6.50 -3.21 -0.29
N ILE A 57 -5.38 -3.04 -0.96
CA ILE A 57 -5.30 -2.59 -2.34
C ILE A 57 -5.31 -3.80 -3.27
N SER A 58 -6.11 -3.72 -4.33
CA SER A 58 -6.06 -4.70 -5.41
C SER A 58 -4.87 -4.40 -6.32
N VAL A 59 -4.10 -5.43 -6.67
CA VAL A 59 -3.05 -5.32 -7.68
C VAL A 59 -3.72 -5.33 -9.05
N PRO A 60 -3.54 -4.30 -9.90
CA PRO A 60 -4.13 -4.30 -11.23
C PRO A 60 -3.60 -5.49 -12.06
N PRO A 61 -4.46 -6.21 -12.81
CA PRO A 61 -4.03 -7.37 -13.62
C PRO A 61 -2.89 -7.06 -14.58
N GLU A 62 -2.83 -5.84 -15.10
CA GLU A 62 -1.79 -5.38 -16.02
C GLU A 62 -0.42 -5.33 -15.33
N VAL A 63 -0.41 -4.92 -14.06
CA VAL A 63 0.82 -4.88 -13.24
C VAL A 63 1.34 -6.28 -12.98
N TYR A 64 0.43 -7.22 -12.74
CA TYR A 64 0.78 -8.63 -12.60
C TYR A 64 1.32 -9.23 -13.90
N ALA A 65 0.68 -8.95 -15.04
CA ALA A 65 1.12 -9.40 -16.35
C ALA A 65 2.53 -8.88 -16.70
N MET A 66 2.79 -7.58 -16.49
CA MET A 66 4.12 -7.00 -16.68
C MET A 66 5.17 -7.68 -15.79
N ALA A 67 4.83 -7.97 -14.54
CA ALA A 67 5.74 -8.67 -13.64
C ALA A 67 6.06 -10.10 -14.10
N LEU A 68 5.09 -10.82 -14.67
CA LEU A 68 5.32 -12.15 -15.25
C LEU A 68 6.24 -12.08 -16.48
N GLU A 69 5.99 -11.11 -17.38
CA GLU A 69 6.83 -10.89 -18.56
C GLU A 69 8.29 -10.62 -18.18
N MET A 70 8.51 -9.79 -17.16
CA MET A 70 9.86 -9.52 -16.63
C MET A 70 10.57 -10.74 -16.06
N LEU A 71 9.81 -11.71 -15.53
CA LEU A 71 10.33 -12.98 -15.02
C LEU A 71 10.53 -14.01 -16.14
N GLY A 72 10.20 -13.67 -17.40
CA GLY A 72 10.21 -14.59 -18.53
C GLY A 72 9.18 -15.71 -18.40
N ARG A 73 8.04 -15.43 -17.74
CA ARG A 73 6.95 -16.39 -17.52
C ARG A 73 5.72 -16.09 -18.36
#